data_AF-A0A971UC24-F1
#
_entry.id   AF-A0A971UC24-F1
#
_cell.length_a   1.000
_cell.length_b   1.000
_cell.length_c   1.000
_cell.angle_alpha   90.00
_cell.angle_beta   90.00
_cell.angle_gamma   90.00
#
_symmetry.space_group_name_H-M   'P 1'
#
loop_
_entity.id
_entity.type
_entity.pdbx_description
1 polymer ?
#
loop_
_entity_poly.entity_id
_entity_poly.type
_entity_poly.pdbx_seq_one_letter_code
_entity_poly.pdbx_strand_id
1 'polypeptide(L)'
;MDTDDLTEIAWDVIVRAARVSDTLKAELGAMASRFQSEDEWLCAVRVHLEEIADDPDAYVDAWDLKHEEGVSADMIGSLAAKLSARVDKILVVPMNKRGAREW
;
A
#
# COMPACT_ATOMS: atom_id res chain seq x y z
N MET A 1 5.32 -14.30 4.32
CA MET A 1 5.96 -13.78 3.10
C MET A 1 6.78 -12.56 3.50
N ASP A 2 7.91 -12.24 2.87
CA ASP A 2 8.52 -10.90 3.02
C ASP A 2 8.35 -10.11 1.71
N THR A 3 8.65 -8.83 1.73
CA THR A 3 8.56 -7.93 0.59
C THR A 3 9.40 -8.36 -0.63
N ASP A 4 10.38 -9.26 -0.45
CA ASP A 4 11.17 -9.86 -1.52
C ASP A 4 10.40 -10.92 -2.34
N ASP A 5 9.33 -11.48 -1.77
CA ASP A 5 8.46 -12.43 -2.46
C ASP A 5 7.39 -11.74 -3.32
N LEU A 6 7.27 -10.40 -3.23
CA LEU A 6 6.31 -9.63 -4.03
C LEU A 6 6.77 -9.54 -5.49
N THR A 7 5.82 -9.74 -6.40
CA THR A 7 6.00 -9.45 -7.82
C THR A 7 6.26 -7.97 -8.04
N GLU A 8 6.89 -7.63 -9.17
CA GLU A 8 7.25 -6.24 -9.48
C GLU A 8 6.03 -5.30 -9.41
N ILE A 9 4.88 -5.74 -9.93
CA ILE A 9 3.68 -4.91 -9.96
C ILE A 9 3.04 -4.70 -8.58
N ALA A 10 3.17 -5.68 -7.67
CA ALA A 10 2.73 -5.58 -6.28
C ALA A 10 3.70 -4.73 -5.45
N TRP A 11 5.01 -4.91 -5.64
CA TRP A 11 6.04 -4.06 -5.04
C TRP A 11 5.88 -2.58 -5.42
N ASP A 12 5.43 -2.28 -6.65
CA ASP A 12 5.17 -0.89 -7.07
C ASP A 12 4.08 -0.19 -6.22
N VAL A 13 3.25 -0.92 -5.47
CA VAL A 13 2.32 -0.33 -4.48
C VAL A 13 3.09 0.32 -3.34
N ILE A 14 4.09 -0.38 -2.78
CA ILE A 14 4.96 0.12 -1.70
C ILE A 14 5.82 1.29 -2.21
N VAL A 15 6.39 1.15 -3.41
CA VAL A 15 7.19 2.22 -4.03
C VAL A 15 6.38 3.50 -4.24
N ARG A 16 5.10 3.38 -4.59
CA ARG A 16 4.22 4.55 -4.75
C ARG A 16 3.80 5.16 -3.43
N ALA A 17 3.54 4.35 -2.40
CA ALA A 17 3.30 4.85 -1.05
C ALA A 17 4.48 5.71 -0.57
N ALA A 18 5.71 5.22 -0.77
CA ALA A 18 6.96 5.89 -0.41
C ALA A 18 7.16 7.27 -1.07
N ARG A 19 6.44 7.59 -2.14
CA ARG A 19 6.53 8.92 -2.79
C ARG A 19 5.80 10.00 -2.02
N VAL A 20 4.94 9.62 -1.08
CA VAL A 20 4.09 10.54 -0.33
C VAL A 20 4.29 10.36 1.16
N SER A 21 4.34 9.12 1.65
CA SER A 21 4.48 8.83 3.08
C SER A 21 5.40 7.63 3.33
N ASP A 22 6.45 7.86 4.11
CA ASP A 22 7.36 6.80 4.55
C ASP A 22 6.71 5.91 5.61
N THR A 23 5.82 6.46 6.44
CA THR A 23 4.97 5.71 7.37
C THR A 23 4.09 4.72 6.63
N LEU A 24 3.32 5.15 5.63
CA LEU A 24 2.47 4.22 4.87
C LEU A 24 3.30 3.15 4.15
N LYS A 25 4.44 3.52 3.55
CA LYS A 25 5.38 2.55 2.96
C LYS A 25 5.81 1.49 3.98
N ALA A 26 6.18 1.91 5.19
CA ALA A 26 6.62 1.02 6.25
C ALA A 26 5.48 0.10 6.71
N GLU A 27 4.26 0.61 6.87
CA GLU A 27 3.09 -0.20 7.23
C GLU A 27 2.79 -1.27 6.17
N LEU A 28 2.72 -0.88 4.89
CA LEU A 28 2.46 -1.81 3.79
C LEU A 28 3.54 -2.90 3.68
N GLY A 29 4.81 -2.53 3.88
CA GLY A 29 5.93 -3.48 3.92
C GLY A 29 5.82 -4.43 5.12
N ALA A 30 5.57 -3.90 6.32
CA ALA A 30 5.41 -4.71 7.52
C ALA A 30 4.22 -5.68 7.43
N MET A 31 3.14 -5.29 6.76
CA MET A 31 1.99 -6.15 6.50
C MET A 31 2.35 -7.40 5.71
N ALA A 32 3.34 -7.37 4.80
CA ALA A 32 3.73 -8.54 4.00
C ALA A 32 4.10 -9.75 4.87
N SER A 33 4.81 -9.50 5.99
CA SER A 33 5.19 -10.52 6.97
C SER A 33 4.01 -11.29 7.58
N ARG A 34 2.81 -10.72 7.56
CA ARG A 34 1.60 -11.26 8.19
C ARG A 34 0.82 -12.22 7.28
N PHE A 35 1.13 -12.28 5.99
CA PHE A 35 0.38 -13.06 5.00
C PHE A 35 1.24 -14.13 4.33
N GLN A 36 0.58 -15.17 3.81
CA GLN A 36 1.26 -16.31 3.18
C GLN A 36 1.43 -16.10 1.68
N SER A 37 0.56 -15.30 1.05
CA SER A 37 0.58 -15.04 -0.39
C SER A 37 0.44 -13.55 -0.72
N GLU A 38 0.82 -13.18 -1.95
CA GLU A 38 0.66 -11.82 -2.46
C GLU A 38 -0.82 -11.44 -2.57
N ASP A 39 -1.70 -12.37 -2.95
CA ASP A 39 -3.13 -12.10 -3.05
C ASP A 39 -3.76 -11.81 -1.69
N GLU A 40 -3.39 -12.55 -0.65
CA GLU A 40 -3.80 -12.26 0.72
C GLU A 40 -3.31 -10.89 1.17
N TRP A 41 -2.04 -10.57 0.89
CA TRP A 41 -1.46 -9.27 1.20
C TRP A 41 -2.16 -8.14 0.42
N LEU A 42 -2.39 -8.28 -0.88
CA LEU A 42 -3.08 -7.29 -1.72
C LEU A 42 -4.51 -7.05 -1.22
N CYS A 43 -5.26 -8.11 -0.86
CA CYS A 43 -6.59 -7.97 -0.29
C CYS A 43 -6.56 -7.18 1.03
N ALA A 44 -5.62 -7.49 1.93
CA ALA A 44 -5.50 -6.77 3.20
C ALA A 44 -5.05 -5.31 3.00
N VAL A 45 -4.10 -5.06 2.09
CA VAL A 45 -3.65 -3.72 1.71
C VAL A 45 -4.80 -2.91 1.13
N ARG A 46 -5.62 -3.51 0.27
CA ARG A 46 -6.81 -2.84 -0.26
C ARG A 46 -7.74 -2.37 0.85
N VAL A 47 -8.08 -3.25 1.80
CA VAL A 47 -8.95 -2.91 2.94
C VAL A 47 -8.34 -1.77 3.75
N HIS A 48 -7.05 -1.86 4.08
CA HIS A 48 -6.36 -0.82 4.83
C HIS A 48 -6.35 0.53 4.10
N LEU A 49 -6.14 0.54 2.78
CA LEU A 49 -6.20 1.75 1.96
C LEU A 49 -7.62 2.31 1.84
N GLU A 50 -8.64 1.45 1.82
CA GLU A 50 -10.05 1.88 1.86
C GLU A 50 -10.38 2.53 3.20
N GLU A 51 -9.91 1.99 4.33
CA GLU A 51 -10.04 2.61 5.66
C GLU A 51 -9.38 3.99 5.73
N ILE A 52 -8.16 4.14 5.21
CA ILE A 52 -7.47 5.44 5.13
C ILE A 52 -8.22 6.43 4.24
N ALA A 53 -8.80 5.96 3.14
CA ALA A 53 -9.54 6.83 2.22
C ALA A 53 -10.90 7.27 2.79
N ASP A 54 -11.51 6.48 3.67
CA ASP A 54 -12.78 6.79 4.35
C ASP A 54 -12.60 7.88 5.41
N ASP A 55 -11.52 7.81 6.20
CA ASP A 55 -11.18 8.82 7.22
C ASP A 55 -9.67 9.18 7.20
N PRO A 56 -9.24 10.00 6.21
CA PRO A 56 -7.83 10.36 6.07
C PRO A 56 -7.34 11.30 7.18
N ASP A 57 -8.23 12.10 7.78
CA ASP A 57 -7.89 12.98 8.91
C ASP A 57 -7.51 12.15 10.13
N ALA A 58 -8.30 11.11 10.47
CA ALA A 58 -7.96 10.21 11.57
C ALA A 58 -6.61 9.51 11.38
N TYR A 59 -6.27 9.11 10.16
CA TYR A 59 -4.98 8.47 9.86
C TYR A 59 -3.81 9.47 9.98
N VAL A 60 -3.98 10.70 9.48
CA VAL A 60 -2.97 11.77 9.62
C VAL A 60 -2.74 12.10 11.08
N ASP A 61 -3.80 12.20 11.88
CA ASP A 61 -3.70 12.52 13.30
C ASP A 61 -3.07 11.37 14.11
N ALA A 62 -3.43 10.11 13.80
CA ALA A 62 -2.91 8.94 14.50
C ALA A 62 -1.38 8.80 14.40
N TRP A 63 -0.82 9.21 13.26
CA TRP A 63 0.61 9.13 12.96
C TRP A 63 1.32 10.49 13.01
N ASP A 64 0.60 11.56 13.36
CA ASP A 64 1.07 12.95 13.30
C ASP A 64 1.77 13.32 11.96
N LEU A 65 1.23 12.80 10.85
CA LEU A 65 1.89 12.87 9.52
C LEU A 65 2.09 14.29 9.03
N LYS A 66 1.22 15.20 9.46
CA LYS A 66 1.33 16.62 9.13
C LYS A 66 2.59 17.24 9.74
N HIS A 67 2.97 16.82 10.94
CA HIS A 67 4.17 17.28 11.62
C HIS A 67 5.41 16.52 11.13
N GLU A 68 5.34 15.20 11.11
CA GLU A 68 6.50 14.32 10.86
C GLU A 68 6.89 14.28 9.38
N GLU A 69 5.92 14.24 8.47
CA GLU A 69 6.16 14.03 7.03
C GLU A 69 5.67 15.18 6.15
N GLY A 70 4.96 16.16 6.72
CA GLY A 70 4.33 17.26 5.98
C GLY A 70 3.16 16.78 5.09
N VAL A 71 2.58 15.63 5.39
CA VAL A 71 1.50 15.01 4.60
C VAL A 71 0.14 15.44 5.14
N SER A 72 -0.72 15.97 4.27
CA SER A 72 -2.10 16.33 4.63
C SER A 72 -3.09 15.19 4.38
N ALA A 73 -4.29 15.31 4.97
CA ALA A 73 -5.40 14.38 4.74
C ALA A 73 -5.76 14.26 3.26
N ASP A 74 -5.80 15.38 2.52
CA ASP A 74 -6.03 15.37 1.07
C ASP A 74 -4.98 14.57 0.30
N MET A 75 -3.70 14.69 0.68
CA MET A 75 -2.59 13.99 0.04
C MET A 75 -2.68 12.49 0.29
N ILE A 76 -2.88 12.07 1.54
CA ILE A 76 -2.91 10.65 1.89
C ILE A 76 -4.21 9.98 1.42
N GLY A 77 -5.36 10.64 1.54
CA GLY A 77 -6.64 10.11 1.07
C GLY A 77 -6.65 9.94 -0.46
N SER A 78 -6.13 10.93 -1.20
CA SER A 78 -5.98 10.82 -2.66
C SER A 78 -5.01 9.71 -3.07
N LEU A 79 -3.94 9.52 -2.31
CA LEU A 79 -2.99 8.43 -2.54
C LEU A 79 -3.64 7.07 -2.27
N ALA A 80 -4.31 6.93 -1.13
CA ALA A 80 -4.96 5.69 -0.70
C ALA A 80 -6.00 5.24 -1.72
N ALA A 81 -6.85 6.14 -2.21
CA ALA A 81 -7.81 5.84 -3.28
C ALA A 81 -7.12 5.39 -4.59
N LYS A 82 -6.03 6.05 -4.99
CA LYS A 82 -5.26 5.66 -6.19
C LYS A 82 -4.57 4.31 -6.04
N LEU A 83 -4.03 4.02 -4.86
CA LEU A 83 -3.38 2.74 -4.55
C LEU A 83 -4.41 1.61 -4.49
N SER A 84 -5.57 1.82 -3.86
CA SER A 84 -6.65 0.83 -3.81
C SER A 84 -7.12 0.46 -5.22
N ALA A 85 -7.39 1.46 -6.08
CA ALA A 85 -7.75 1.21 -7.48
C ALA A 85 -6.64 0.52 -8.29
N ARG A 86 -5.37 0.67 -7.89
CA ARG A 86 -4.25 -0.06 -8.49
C ARG A 86 -4.21 -1.50 -8.03
N VAL A 87 -4.41 -1.74 -6.74
CA VAL A 87 -4.49 -3.09 -6.15
C VAL A 87 -5.61 -3.89 -6.81
N ASP A 88 -6.78 -3.29 -7.04
CA ASP A 88 -7.86 -3.92 -7.81
C ASP A 88 -7.42 -4.40 -9.19
N LYS A 89 -6.65 -3.57 -9.92
CA LYS A 89 -6.14 -3.94 -11.24
C LYS A 89 -5.14 -5.09 -11.16
N ILE A 90 -4.31 -5.14 -10.11
CA ILE A 90 -3.33 -6.22 -9.89
C ILE A 90 -4.05 -7.53 -9.58
N LEU A 91 -5.07 -7.49 -8.72
CA LEU A 91 -5.86 -8.67 -8.34
C LEU A 91 -6.57 -9.32 -9.54
N VAL A 92 -6.94 -8.54 -10.56
CA VAL A 92 -7.50 -9.08 -11.82
C VAL A 92 -6.45 -9.80 -12.66
N VAL A 93 -5.16 -9.46 -12.53
CA VAL A 93 -4.08 -10.16 -13.22
C VAL A 93 -3.80 -11.48 -12.50
N PRO A 94 -3.90 -12.65 -13.16
CA PRO A 94 -3.55 -13.92 -12.55
C PRO A 94 -2.08 -13.95 -12.10
N MET A 95 -1.79 -14.56 -10.96
CA MET A 95 -0.45 -14.61 -10.35
C MET A 95 0.67 -14.99 -11.36
N ASN A 96 0.43 -15.98 -12.22
CA ASN A 96 1.41 -16.43 -13.23
C ASN A 96 1.69 -15.41 -14.36
N LYS A 97 0.97 -14.29 -14.41
CA LYS A 97 1.16 -13.19 -15.39
C LYS A 97 1.64 -11.90 -14.76
N ARG A 98 1.85 -11.86 -13.44
CA ARG A 98 2.26 -10.64 -12.72
C ARG A 98 3.76 -10.32 -12.87
N GLY A 99 4.54 -11.26 -13.39
CA GLY A 99 5.99 -11.14 -13.53
C GLY A 99 6.73 -11.46 -12.23
N ALA A 100 8.03 -11.70 -12.33
CA ALA A 100 8.92 -11.82 -11.17
C ALA A 100 9.69 -10.50 -11.01
N ARG A 101 10.07 -10.15 -9.78
CA ARG A 101 10.92 -8.99 -9.53
C ARG A 101 12.38 -9.37 -9.84
N GLU A 102 13.02 -8.65 -10.76
CA GLU A 102 14.47 -8.75 -10.99
C GLU A 102 15.21 -7.85 -9.98
N TRP A 103 16.34 -8.31 -9.44
CA TRP A 103 17.10 -7.64 -8.37
C TRP A 103 18.32 -6.90 -8.91
#